data_AF-A0A3M7SHV5-F1
#
_entry.id   AF-A0A3M7SHV5-F1
#
_cell.length_a   1.000
_cell.length_b   1.000
_cell.length_c   1.000
_cell.angle_alpha   90.00
_cell.angle_beta   90.00
_cell.angle_gamma   90.00
#
_symmetry.space_group_name_H-M   'P 1'
#
loop_
_entity.id
_entity.type
_entity.pdbx_description
1 polymer ?
#
loop_
_entity_poly.entity_id
_entity_poly.type
_entity_poly.pdbx_seq_one_letter_code
_entity_poly.pdbx_strand_id
1 'polypeptide(L)'
;MNNLKFSLLRIYKGLITPVYMIVLMISATLSKYSGNGPIFPKDGFEIEHWYLANDMQFHLIAPLILIPFALKKPIIGVIISILILVANITASAVIISQNPGFELGQLGGNPNFFTDAYIVPWFRIGPYIVGLLLGYIIYLKKTSTKPNYINPKLNIGLWIFSLFLLCLIVFGNYPNFSGNAMKKWINITYESTAKIIWSIALSYVIFANVTGNGGVINRILSWKMWKPLAKISFSVYLIHSFVLFQVISTGLRPIFIQDTIMVYRFLGNLALSLIAGYLNN
;
A
#
# COMPACT_ATOMS: atom_id res chain seq x y z
N MET A 1 -15.24 0.48 28.05
CA MET A 1 -14.88 1.84 27.61
C MET A 1 -13.38 2.13 27.72
N ASN A 2 -12.68 1.60 28.74
CA ASN A 2 -11.27 1.91 29.00
C ASN A 2 -10.28 1.23 28.02
N ASN A 3 -10.52 0.00 27.57
CA ASN A 3 -9.55 -0.72 26.73
C ASN A 3 -9.37 -0.13 25.31
N LEU A 4 -10.41 0.47 24.73
CA LEU A 4 -10.35 1.05 23.38
C LEU A 4 -9.67 2.43 23.37
N LYS A 5 -9.93 3.26 24.39
CA LYS A 5 -9.23 4.53 24.58
C LYS A 5 -7.74 4.31 24.83
N PHE A 6 -7.40 3.28 25.63
CA PHE A 6 -6.01 2.95 25.96
C PHE A 6 -5.24 2.38 24.76
N SER A 7 -5.89 1.60 23.88
CA SER A 7 -5.25 1.08 22.66
C SER A 7 -5.00 2.17 21.61
N LEU A 8 -5.92 3.13 21.45
CA LEU A 8 -5.75 4.27 20.53
C LEU A 8 -4.61 5.20 20.98
N LEU A 9 -4.47 5.44 22.29
CA LEU A 9 -3.37 6.23 22.86
C LEU A 9 -1.99 5.58 22.69
N ARG A 10 -1.92 4.24 22.63
CA ARG A 10 -0.66 3.52 22.44
C ARG A 10 -0.18 3.55 20.98
N ILE A 11 -1.11 3.65 20.02
CA ILE A 11 -0.79 3.88 18.60
C ILE A 11 -0.10 5.24 18.41
N TYR A 12 -0.45 6.24 19.23
CA TYR A 12 0.08 7.60 19.14
C TYR A 12 1.54 7.76 19.63
N LYS A 13 2.03 6.87 20.50
CA LYS A 13 3.34 7.03 21.17
C LYS A 13 4.53 6.44 20.41
N GLY A 14 4.31 5.77 19.28
CA GLY A 14 5.36 5.05 18.54
C GLY A 14 5.84 5.71 17.24
N LEU A 15 5.34 6.90 16.89
CA LEU A 15 5.67 7.58 15.64
C LEU A 15 6.65 8.72 15.87
N ILE A 16 7.48 8.98 14.85
CA ILE A 16 8.37 10.14 14.71
C ILE A 16 7.65 11.40 15.20
N THR A 17 8.37 12.31 15.86
CA THR A 17 7.79 13.49 16.51
C THR A 17 6.74 14.15 15.62
N PRO A 18 5.50 14.40 16.11
CA PRO A 18 4.38 14.90 15.30
C PRO A 18 4.72 16.15 14.47
N VAL A 19 5.68 16.94 14.95
CA VAL A 19 6.23 18.12 14.28
C VAL A 19 6.98 17.78 12.99
N TYR A 20 7.89 16.79 13.02
CA TYR A 20 8.64 16.38 11.82
C TYR A 20 7.70 15.74 10.78
N MET A 21 6.66 15.05 11.24
CA MET A 21 5.64 14.44 10.39
C MET A 21 4.72 15.46 9.72
N ILE A 22 4.34 16.54 10.42
CA ILE A 22 3.59 17.65 9.84
C ILE A 22 4.45 18.40 8.81
N VAL A 23 5.75 18.60 9.11
CA VAL A 23 6.69 19.23 8.17
C VAL A 23 6.85 18.40 6.90
N LEU A 24 7.01 17.08 7.01
CA LEU A 24 7.05 16.18 5.84
C LEU A 24 5.73 16.16 5.05
N MET A 25 4.59 16.16 5.73
CA MET A 25 3.28 16.17 5.06
C MET A 25 3.07 17.45 4.25
N ILE A 26 3.40 18.61 4.84
CA ILE A 26 3.33 19.93 4.20
C ILE A 26 4.38 20.02 3.09
N SER A 27 5.61 19.58 3.33
CA SER A 27 6.69 19.53 2.33
C SER A 27 6.31 18.69 1.12
N ALA A 28 5.84 17.45 1.31
CA ALA A 28 5.46 16.57 0.21
C ALA A 28 4.27 17.07 -0.61
N THR A 29 3.30 17.75 0.01
CA THR A 29 2.10 18.27 -0.70
C THR A 29 2.28 19.65 -1.29
N LEU A 30 3.10 20.52 -0.68
CA LEU A 30 3.32 21.90 -1.11
C LEU A 30 4.66 22.14 -1.81
N SER A 31 5.57 21.15 -1.85
CA SER A 31 6.87 21.27 -2.56
C SER A 31 6.71 21.60 -4.04
N LYS A 32 5.64 21.10 -4.69
CA LYS A 32 5.28 21.44 -6.09
C LYS A 32 4.95 22.94 -6.26
N TYR A 33 4.63 23.65 -5.18
CA TYR A 33 4.22 25.06 -5.16
C TYR A 33 5.22 26.00 -4.46
N SER A 34 6.28 25.49 -3.82
CA SER A 34 7.22 26.27 -3.00
C SER A 34 8.36 26.96 -3.78
N GLY A 35 8.30 26.97 -5.12
CA GLY A 35 9.24 27.68 -6.00
C GLY A 35 10.23 26.79 -6.74
N ASN A 36 10.99 27.37 -7.67
CA ASN A 36 11.99 26.68 -8.49
C ASN A 36 13.40 27.12 -8.08
N GLY A 37 14.26 26.20 -7.65
CA GLY A 37 15.66 26.51 -7.34
C GLY A 37 16.54 25.27 -7.12
N PRO A 38 17.87 25.42 -6.97
CA PRO A 38 18.79 24.30 -6.71
C PRO A 38 18.51 23.58 -5.37
N ILE A 39 17.81 24.25 -4.44
CA ILE A 39 17.36 23.72 -3.13
C ILE A 39 15.91 23.23 -3.20
N PHE A 40 15.21 23.36 -4.33
CA PHE A 40 13.84 22.88 -4.56
C PHE A 40 13.70 22.48 -6.05
N PRO A 41 14.16 21.27 -6.45
CA PRO A 41 13.99 20.76 -7.79
C PRO A 41 12.49 20.60 -8.06
N LYS A 42 12.08 20.88 -9.30
CA LYS A 42 10.68 20.76 -9.75
C LYS A 42 10.05 19.39 -9.48
N ASP A 43 10.90 18.37 -9.36
CA ASP A 43 10.52 16.98 -9.14
C ASP A 43 10.50 16.58 -7.65
N GLY A 44 10.83 17.51 -6.74
CA GLY A 44 10.91 17.30 -5.29
C GLY A 44 12.16 16.53 -4.83
N PHE A 45 12.51 16.64 -3.56
CA PHE A 45 13.59 15.84 -2.92
C PHE A 45 13.13 14.45 -2.45
N GLU A 46 11.85 14.14 -2.58
CA GLU A 46 11.14 13.19 -1.72
C GLU A 46 10.62 11.94 -2.46
N ILE A 47 11.46 11.31 -3.29
CA ILE A 47 11.08 10.11 -4.08
C ILE A 47 10.57 8.95 -3.18
N GLU A 48 10.96 8.91 -1.89
CA GLU A 48 10.47 7.92 -0.92
C GLU A 48 9.50 8.48 0.12
N HIS A 49 9.57 9.76 0.47
CA HIS A 49 8.78 10.29 1.58
C HIS A 49 7.31 10.52 1.22
N TRP A 50 6.94 10.47 -0.07
CA TRP A 50 5.55 10.61 -0.52
C TRP A 50 4.61 9.58 0.13
N TYR A 51 5.08 8.35 0.40
CA TYR A 51 4.25 7.34 1.05
C TYR A 51 4.02 7.69 2.52
N LEU A 52 5.05 8.18 3.22
CA LEU A 52 4.93 8.60 4.61
C LEU A 52 4.02 9.83 4.75
N ALA A 53 4.09 10.76 3.79
CA ALA A 53 3.16 11.87 3.71
C ALA A 53 1.72 11.41 3.47
N ASN A 54 1.51 10.43 2.58
CA ASN A 54 0.20 9.82 2.37
C ASN A 54 -0.32 9.11 3.63
N ASP A 55 0.52 8.31 4.30
CA ASP A 55 0.13 7.61 5.53
C ASP A 55 -0.28 8.59 6.63
N MET A 56 0.41 9.72 6.76
CA MET A 56 0.03 10.77 7.72
C MET A 56 -1.35 11.39 7.38
N GLN A 57 -1.59 11.71 6.11
CA GLN A 57 -2.91 12.21 5.68
C GLN A 57 -4.01 11.19 5.96
N PHE A 58 -3.75 9.91 5.71
CA PHE A 58 -4.71 8.84 5.99
C PHE A 58 -4.94 8.66 7.48
N HIS A 59 -3.90 8.86 8.30
CA HIS A 59 -4.01 8.86 9.76
C HIS A 59 -4.91 9.99 10.28
N LEU A 60 -4.88 11.17 9.65
CA LEU A 60 -5.79 12.28 9.97
C LEU A 60 -7.24 11.98 9.57
N ILE A 61 -7.45 11.19 8.50
CA ILE A 61 -8.78 10.76 8.05
C ILE A 61 -9.32 9.62 8.91
N ALA A 62 -8.46 8.75 9.44
CA ALA A 62 -8.86 7.55 10.19
C ALA A 62 -9.85 7.81 11.35
N PRO A 63 -9.72 8.87 12.18
CA PRO A 63 -10.70 9.22 13.21
C PRO A 63 -12.13 9.35 12.69
N LEU A 64 -12.35 9.84 11.46
CA LEU A 64 -13.69 9.97 10.88
C LEU A 64 -14.41 8.62 10.76
N ILE A 65 -13.65 7.53 10.61
CA ILE A 65 -14.17 6.16 10.53
C ILE A 65 -14.15 5.49 11.91
N LEU A 66 -13.06 5.66 12.66
CA LEU A 66 -12.83 5.00 13.94
C LEU A 66 -13.72 5.55 15.06
N ILE A 67 -14.05 6.84 15.06
CA ILE A 67 -14.94 7.44 16.08
C ILE A 67 -16.34 6.82 16.00
N PRO A 68 -17.03 6.74 14.84
CA PRO A 68 -18.29 6.01 14.72
C PRO A 68 -18.21 4.55 15.21
N PHE A 69 -17.12 3.85 14.91
CA PHE A 69 -16.89 2.48 15.40
C PHE A 69 -16.76 2.43 16.93
N ALA A 70 -16.03 3.37 17.52
CA ALA A 70 -15.87 3.49 18.97
C ALA A 70 -17.19 3.86 19.68
N LEU A 71 -18.04 4.67 19.03
CA LEU A 71 -19.36 5.07 19.51
C LEU A 71 -20.45 4.01 19.27
N LYS A 72 -20.09 2.80 18.83
CA LYS A 72 -21.01 1.70 18.51
C LYS A 72 -22.05 2.08 17.44
N LYS A 73 -21.71 2.99 16.53
CA LYS A 73 -22.50 3.33 15.33
C LYS A 73 -21.78 2.82 14.07
N PRO A 74 -21.65 1.48 13.90
CA PRO A 74 -20.84 0.90 12.82
C PRO A 74 -21.33 1.28 11.43
N ILE A 75 -22.64 1.43 11.25
CA ILE A 75 -23.24 1.77 9.95
C ILE A 75 -22.68 3.10 9.44
N ILE A 76 -22.51 4.10 10.29
CA ILE A 76 -21.96 5.41 9.90
C ILE A 76 -20.51 5.27 9.44
N GLY A 77 -19.67 4.55 10.20
CA GLY A 77 -18.27 4.34 9.82
C GLY A 77 -18.13 3.54 8.51
N VAL A 78 -19.01 2.57 8.28
CA VAL A 78 -19.07 1.81 7.02
C VAL A 78 -19.51 2.70 5.86
N ILE A 79 -20.54 3.53 6.03
CA ILE A 79 -21.00 4.47 4.99
C ILE A 79 -19.87 5.44 4.61
N ILE A 80 -19.18 6.05 5.60
CA ILE A 80 -18.05 6.94 5.35
C ILE A 80 -16.94 6.21 4.58
N SER A 81 -16.63 4.96 4.97
CA SER A 81 -15.63 4.15 4.29
C SER A 81 -16.01 3.87 2.82
N ILE A 82 -17.27 3.52 2.55
CA ILE A 82 -17.78 3.29 1.19
C ILE A 82 -17.70 4.58 0.37
N LEU A 83 -18.09 5.72 0.92
CA LEU A 83 -18.00 7.01 0.23
C LEU A 83 -16.56 7.34 -0.17
N ILE A 84 -15.59 7.13 0.71
CA ILE A 84 -14.17 7.36 0.41
C ILE A 84 -13.67 6.38 -0.66
N LEU A 85 -14.08 5.11 -0.61
CA LEU A 85 -13.71 4.12 -1.63
C LEU A 85 -14.31 4.47 -3.00
N VAL A 86 -15.57 4.91 -3.05
CA VAL A 86 -16.20 5.38 -4.28
C VAL A 86 -15.47 6.61 -4.80
N ALA A 87 -15.13 7.57 -3.94
CA ALA A 87 -14.36 8.75 -4.33
C ALA A 87 -12.96 8.39 -4.87
N ASN A 88 -12.26 7.42 -4.26
CA ASN A 88 -10.99 6.90 -4.74
C ASN A 88 -11.12 6.29 -6.15
N ILE A 89 -12.13 5.44 -6.37
CA ILE A 89 -12.36 4.80 -7.68
C ILE A 89 -12.72 5.84 -8.74
N THR A 90 -13.64 6.77 -8.43
CA THR A 90 -14.10 7.77 -9.40
C THR A 90 -12.99 8.77 -9.74
N ALA A 91 -12.27 9.30 -8.75
CA ALA A 91 -11.14 10.19 -8.98
C ALA A 91 -10.06 9.50 -9.83
N SER A 92 -9.74 8.23 -9.51
CA SER A 92 -8.78 7.46 -10.28
C SER A 92 -9.24 7.28 -11.73
N ALA A 93 -10.49 6.84 -11.91
CA ALA A 93 -11.05 6.58 -13.24
C ALA A 93 -11.10 7.84 -14.12
N VAL A 94 -11.49 8.99 -13.55
CA VAL A 94 -11.52 10.27 -14.27
C VAL A 94 -10.12 10.67 -14.72
N ILE A 95 -9.13 10.63 -13.82
CA ILE A 95 -7.75 11.03 -14.13
C ILE A 95 -7.13 10.14 -15.21
N ILE A 96 -7.33 8.82 -15.11
CA ILE A 96 -6.84 7.86 -16.13
C ILE A 96 -7.57 8.08 -17.47
N SER A 97 -8.88 8.38 -17.44
CA SER A 97 -9.65 8.60 -18.68
C SER A 97 -9.22 9.82 -19.47
N GLN A 98 -8.76 10.87 -18.77
CA GLN A 98 -8.30 12.14 -19.33
C GLN A 98 -6.85 12.08 -19.81
N ASN A 99 -6.06 11.14 -19.30
CA ASN A 99 -4.65 10.99 -19.61
C ASN A 99 -4.34 9.60 -20.20
N PRO A 100 -4.67 9.36 -21.48
CA PRO A 100 -4.27 8.13 -22.15
C PRO A 100 -2.74 7.98 -22.12
N GLY A 101 -2.24 6.81 -21.69
CA GLY A 101 -0.81 6.57 -21.43
C GLY A 101 -0.39 6.60 -19.95
N PHE A 102 -1.34 6.80 -19.01
CA PHE A 102 -1.16 6.49 -17.59
C PHE A 102 -1.23 4.97 -17.37
N GLU A 103 -0.25 4.26 -17.91
CA GLU A 103 -0.16 2.80 -17.83
C GLU A 103 1.10 2.42 -17.05
N LEU A 104 0.94 1.63 -15.99
CA LEU A 104 2.06 1.12 -15.23
C LEU A 104 2.91 0.24 -16.16
N GLY A 105 4.13 0.68 -16.47
CA GLY A 105 5.10 -0.13 -17.23
C GLY A 105 5.23 0.16 -18.73
N GLN A 106 4.58 1.18 -19.29
CA GLN A 106 4.87 1.59 -20.67
C GLN A 106 6.26 2.21 -20.79
N LEU A 107 7.08 1.65 -21.68
CA LEU A 107 8.27 2.32 -22.22
C LEU A 107 7.79 3.53 -23.04
N GLY A 108 8.05 4.75 -22.55
CA GLY A 108 7.56 5.99 -23.17
C GLY A 108 6.20 6.48 -22.67
N GLY A 109 5.72 5.96 -21.52
CA GLY A 109 4.51 6.45 -20.85
C GLY A 109 4.61 7.93 -20.44
N ASN A 110 3.47 8.51 -20.01
CA ASN A 110 3.41 9.92 -19.66
C ASN A 110 4.44 10.26 -18.57
N PRO A 111 5.36 11.23 -18.77
CA PRO A 111 6.40 11.56 -17.80
C PRO A 111 5.82 12.05 -16.46
N ASN A 112 4.59 12.56 -16.46
CA ASN A 112 3.90 13.03 -15.26
C ASN A 112 3.10 11.93 -14.56
N PHE A 113 3.10 10.68 -15.03
CA PHE A 113 2.39 9.57 -14.38
C PHE A 113 2.74 9.47 -12.89
N PHE A 114 4.03 9.60 -12.58
CA PHE A 114 4.52 9.48 -11.22
C PHE A 114 3.90 10.55 -10.30
N THR A 115 3.90 11.81 -10.75
CA THR A 115 3.48 12.97 -9.96
C THR A 115 1.97 13.17 -9.94
N ASP A 116 1.26 12.80 -11.00
CA ASP A 116 -0.17 13.11 -11.14
C ASP A 116 -1.10 11.92 -10.83
N ALA A 117 -0.60 10.68 -10.79
CA ALA A 117 -1.41 9.51 -10.39
C ALA A 117 -0.70 8.51 -9.45
N TYR A 118 0.61 8.36 -9.52
CA TYR A 118 1.27 7.34 -8.71
C TYR A 118 1.41 7.76 -7.24
N ILE A 119 1.93 8.95 -6.96
CA ILE A 119 2.21 9.40 -5.58
C ILE A 119 1.02 10.06 -4.88
N VAL A 120 -0.06 10.37 -5.61
CA VAL A 120 -1.17 11.16 -5.09
C VAL A 120 -2.04 10.39 -4.08
N PRO A 121 -2.51 11.03 -2.99
CA PRO A 121 -3.22 10.34 -1.90
C PRO A 121 -4.53 9.68 -2.35
N TRP A 122 -5.28 10.32 -3.24
CA TRP A 122 -6.58 9.83 -3.69
C TRP A 122 -6.51 8.59 -4.60
N PHE A 123 -5.33 8.18 -5.08
CA PHE A 123 -5.10 6.87 -5.74
C PHE A 123 -4.66 5.78 -4.75
N ARG A 124 -4.30 6.15 -3.52
CA ARG A 124 -3.62 5.29 -2.54
C ARG A 124 -4.41 5.02 -1.27
N ILE A 125 -5.43 5.82 -0.99
CA ILE A 125 -6.26 5.69 0.22
C ILE A 125 -7.08 4.38 0.26
N GLY A 126 -7.43 3.80 -0.89
CA GLY A 126 -8.29 2.61 -0.96
C GLY A 126 -7.87 1.45 -0.05
N PRO A 127 -6.65 0.89 -0.21
CA PRO A 127 -6.12 -0.16 0.67
C PRO A 127 -6.12 0.20 2.16
N TYR A 128 -5.89 1.47 2.50
CA TYR A 128 -5.89 1.94 3.88
C TYR A 128 -7.28 1.80 4.52
N ILE A 129 -8.33 2.22 3.80
CA ILE A 129 -9.72 2.10 4.25
C ILE A 129 -10.14 0.63 4.41
N VAL A 130 -9.76 -0.23 3.46
CA VAL A 130 -10.01 -1.68 3.56
C VAL A 130 -9.34 -2.26 4.80
N GLY A 131 -8.11 -1.82 5.13
CA GLY A 131 -7.40 -2.19 6.34
C GLY A 131 -8.12 -1.75 7.63
N LEU A 132 -8.66 -0.52 7.68
CA LEU A 132 -9.46 -0.04 8.82
C LEU A 132 -10.72 -0.88 9.04
N LEU A 133 -11.44 -1.18 7.95
CA LEU A 133 -12.63 -2.05 7.99
C LEU A 133 -12.29 -3.45 8.49
N LEU A 134 -11.21 -4.05 7.97
CA LEU A 134 -10.72 -5.34 8.44
C LEU A 134 -10.37 -5.30 9.94
N GLY A 135 -9.66 -4.26 10.38
CA GLY A 135 -9.29 -4.09 11.78
C GLY A 135 -10.51 -4.06 12.70
N TYR A 136 -11.58 -3.38 12.28
CA TYR A 136 -12.84 -3.36 13.01
C TYR A 136 -13.54 -4.74 13.02
N ILE A 137 -13.56 -5.45 11.90
CA ILE A 137 -14.11 -6.82 11.81
C ILE A 137 -13.35 -7.78 12.75
N ILE A 138 -12.03 -7.71 12.77
CA ILE A 138 -11.18 -8.50 13.68
C ILE A 138 -11.47 -8.14 15.14
N TYR A 139 -11.62 -6.85 15.45
CA TYR A 139 -11.99 -6.39 16.80
C TYR A 139 -13.32 -7.03 17.24
N LEU A 140 -14.37 -6.94 16.40
CA LEU A 140 -15.67 -7.54 16.70
C LEU A 140 -15.56 -9.04 16.98
N LYS A 141 -14.79 -9.78 16.15
CA LYS A 141 -14.58 -11.22 16.33
C LYS A 141 -13.80 -11.55 17.60
N LYS A 142 -12.79 -10.78 17.97
CA LYS A 142 -12.03 -10.99 19.21
C LYS A 142 -12.85 -10.65 20.46
N THR A 143 -13.79 -9.72 20.37
CA THR A 143 -14.69 -9.37 21.50
C THR A 143 -15.95 -10.23 21.58
N SER A 144 -16.20 -11.09 20.59
CA SER A 144 -17.37 -11.97 20.59
C SER A 144 -17.14 -13.17 21.50
N THR A 145 -18.20 -13.62 22.19
CA THR A 145 -18.22 -14.87 22.94
C THR A 145 -18.42 -16.10 22.05
N LYS A 146 -18.77 -15.89 20.77
CA LYS A 146 -19.01 -16.98 19.82
C LYS A 146 -17.69 -17.58 19.33
N PRO A 147 -17.63 -18.89 19.08
CA PRO A 147 -16.45 -19.52 18.51
C PRO A 147 -16.13 -18.92 17.13
N ASN A 148 -14.85 -18.66 16.88
CA ASN A 148 -14.34 -18.09 15.62
C ASN A 148 -14.19 -19.15 14.51
N TYR A 149 -15.16 -20.05 14.41
CA TYR A 149 -15.15 -21.13 13.44
C TYR A 149 -15.83 -20.71 12.13
N ILE A 150 -15.12 -20.90 11.02
CA ILE A 150 -15.66 -20.76 9.67
C ILE A 150 -15.89 -22.18 9.13
N ASN A 151 -17.00 -22.39 8.42
CA ASN A 151 -17.25 -23.66 7.74
C ASN A 151 -16.04 -24.01 6.84
N PRO A 152 -15.43 -25.20 6.95
CA PRO A 152 -14.22 -25.55 6.19
C PRO A 152 -14.37 -25.41 4.68
N LYS A 153 -15.55 -25.76 4.12
CA LYS A 153 -15.81 -25.63 2.68
C LYS A 153 -15.81 -24.16 2.25
N LEU A 154 -16.44 -23.30 3.05
CA LEU A 154 -16.44 -21.85 2.81
C LEU A 154 -15.03 -21.27 2.98
N ASN A 155 -14.27 -21.72 3.98
CA ASN A 155 -12.90 -21.28 4.21
C ASN A 155 -12.01 -21.59 2.99
N ILE A 156 -12.06 -22.83 2.48
CA ILE A 156 -11.33 -23.23 1.28
C ILE A 156 -11.76 -22.39 0.07
N GLY A 157 -13.07 -22.19 -0.13
CA GLY A 157 -13.58 -21.36 -1.22
C GLY A 157 -13.07 -19.92 -1.17
N LEU A 158 -13.06 -19.31 0.03
CA LEU A 158 -12.55 -17.95 0.23
C LEU A 158 -11.03 -17.86 0.05
N TRP A 159 -10.27 -18.90 0.42
CA TRP A 159 -8.83 -18.99 0.13
C TRP A 159 -8.55 -19.05 -1.36
N ILE A 160 -9.24 -19.94 -2.09
CA ILE A 160 -9.11 -20.06 -3.55
C ILE A 160 -9.49 -18.75 -4.22
N PHE A 161 -10.60 -18.14 -3.81
CA PHE A 161 -11.05 -16.87 -4.34
C PHE A 161 -10.04 -15.73 -4.08
N SER A 162 -9.47 -15.67 -2.88
CA SER A 162 -8.47 -14.66 -2.53
C SER A 162 -7.18 -14.85 -3.35
N LEU A 163 -6.70 -16.08 -3.49
CA LEU A 163 -5.54 -16.38 -4.35
C LEU A 163 -5.81 -16.06 -5.82
N PHE A 164 -7.00 -16.38 -6.31
CA PHE A 164 -7.44 -16.02 -7.65
C PHE A 164 -7.40 -14.50 -7.86
N LEU A 165 -7.96 -13.71 -6.94
CA LEU A 165 -7.92 -12.24 -7.04
C LEU A 165 -6.49 -11.68 -6.98
N LEU A 166 -5.63 -12.21 -6.11
CA LEU A 166 -4.22 -11.79 -6.06
C LEU A 166 -3.51 -12.07 -7.40
N CYS A 167 -3.65 -13.30 -7.93
CA CYS A 167 -3.09 -13.65 -9.23
C CYS A 167 -3.68 -12.79 -10.37
N LEU A 168 -5.01 -12.57 -10.37
CA LEU A 168 -5.69 -11.75 -11.36
C LEU A 168 -5.14 -10.33 -11.38
N ILE A 169 -4.89 -9.73 -10.21
CA ILE A 169 -4.30 -8.39 -10.16
C ILE A 169 -2.85 -8.40 -10.61
N VAL A 170 -2.02 -9.34 -10.16
CA VAL A 170 -0.58 -9.40 -10.55
C VAL A 170 -0.40 -9.61 -12.05
N PHE A 171 -1.10 -10.58 -12.62
CA PHE A 171 -0.96 -10.92 -14.05
C PHE A 171 -1.90 -10.10 -14.94
N GLY A 172 -2.89 -9.43 -14.36
CA GLY A 172 -3.87 -8.64 -15.08
C GLY A 172 -3.23 -7.56 -15.95
N ASN A 173 -2.15 -6.92 -15.48
CA ASN A 173 -1.44 -5.87 -16.22
C ASN A 173 -0.47 -6.37 -17.29
N TYR A 174 -0.32 -7.69 -17.47
CA TYR A 174 0.65 -8.27 -18.42
C TYR A 174 0.53 -7.74 -19.87
N PRO A 175 -0.67 -7.54 -20.46
CA PRO A 175 -0.79 -7.00 -21.81
C PRO A 175 -0.02 -5.69 -22.01
N ASN A 176 -0.11 -4.76 -21.05
CA ASN A 176 0.57 -3.46 -21.09
C ASN A 176 2.12 -3.60 -21.07
N PHE A 177 2.66 -4.66 -20.46
CA PHE A 177 4.10 -4.96 -20.47
C PHE A 177 4.56 -5.65 -21.76
N SER A 178 3.67 -6.39 -22.42
CA SER A 178 3.98 -7.15 -23.65
C SER A 178 3.89 -6.31 -24.93
N GLY A 179 3.64 -4.99 -24.82
CA GLY A 179 3.40 -4.10 -25.97
C GLY A 179 1.99 -4.17 -26.54
N ASN A 180 1.10 -4.99 -25.96
CA ASN A 180 -0.30 -5.10 -26.33
C ASN A 180 -1.15 -4.23 -25.41
N ALA A 181 -1.26 -2.94 -25.74
CA ALA A 181 -2.02 -1.98 -24.93
C ALA A 181 -3.46 -2.47 -24.71
N MET A 182 -3.89 -2.46 -23.44
CA MET A 182 -5.27 -2.80 -23.09
C MET A 182 -6.27 -1.85 -23.73
N LYS A 183 -7.49 -2.34 -23.97
CA LYS A 183 -8.62 -1.46 -24.30
C LYS A 183 -8.79 -0.41 -23.19
N LYS A 184 -9.00 0.86 -23.57
CA LYS A 184 -9.07 2.01 -22.64
C LYS A 184 -9.94 1.76 -21.41
N TRP A 185 -11.16 1.23 -21.59
CA TRP A 185 -12.09 0.92 -20.50
C TRP A 185 -11.60 -0.20 -19.56
N ILE A 186 -10.89 -1.20 -20.09
CA ILE A 186 -10.27 -2.25 -19.26
C ILE A 186 -9.15 -1.63 -18.41
N ASN A 187 -8.30 -0.80 -19.02
CA ASN A 187 -7.21 -0.12 -18.30
C ASN A 187 -7.74 0.78 -17.18
N ILE A 188 -8.74 1.62 -17.48
CA ILE A 188 -9.39 2.49 -16.49
C ILE A 188 -9.94 1.68 -15.33
N THR A 189 -10.65 0.58 -15.61
CA THR A 189 -11.25 -0.28 -14.59
C THR A 189 -10.16 -0.95 -13.75
N TYR A 190 -9.13 -1.49 -14.39
CA TYR A 190 -8.03 -2.15 -13.71
C TYR A 190 -7.29 -1.17 -12.80
N GLU A 191 -6.79 -0.05 -13.31
CA GLU A 191 -5.96 0.88 -12.55
C GLU A 191 -6.71 1.56 -11.38
N SER A 192 -8.01 1.80 -11.53
CA SER A 192 -8.86 2.39 -10.48
C SER A 192 -9.30 1.41 -9.39
N THR A 193 -9.40 0.10 -9.68
CA THR A 193 -9.96 -0.89 -8.73
C THR A 193 -8.93 -1.90 -8.22
N ALA A 194 -7.85 -2.16 -8.96
CA ALA A 194 -6.88 -3.22 -8.68
C ALA A 194 -6.32 -3.17 -7.25
N LYS A 195 -5.97 -1.97 -6.79
CA LYS A 195 -5.40 -1.76 -5.44
C LYS A 195 -6.40 -2.13 -4.34
N ILE A 196 -7.68 -1.76 -4.52
CA ILE A 196 -8.75 -2.11 -3.59
C ILE A 196 -9.00 -3.61 -3.61
N ILE A 197 -9.16 -4.22 -4.79
CA ILE A 197 -9.40 -5.66 -4.95
C ILE A 197 -8.25 -6.47 -4.32
N TRP A 198 -7.01 -6.09 -4.59
CA TRP A 198 -5.82 -6.68 -3.97
C TRP A 198 -5.88 -6.60 -2.45
N SER A 199 -6.21 -5.42 -1.90
CA SER A 199 -6.30 -5.23 -0.45
C SER A 199 -7.44 -6.04 0.19
N ILE A 200 -8.57 -6.24 -0.50
CA ILE A 200 -9.68 -7.08 -0.04
C ILE A 200 -9.25 -8.54 0.00
N ALA A 201 -8.60 -9.03 -1.06
CA ALA A 201 -8.08 -10.39 -1.13
C ALA A 201 -7.06 -10.66 -0.02
N LEU A 202 -6.12 -9.73 0.18
CA LEU A 202 -5.14 -9.80 1.27
C LEU A 202 -5.80 -9.71 2.66
N SER A 203 -6.88 -8.94 2.79
CA SER A 203 -7.62 -8.81 4.04
C SER A 203 -8.21 -10.14 4.51
N TYR A 204 -8.70 -10.97 3.58
CA TYR A 204 -9.15 -12.31 3.93
C TYR A 204 -8.00 -13.22 4.39
N VAL A 205 -6.85 -13.16 3.72
CA VAL A 205 -5.63 -13.89 4.16
C VAL A 205 -5.29 -13.50 5.60
N ILE A 206 -5.24 -12.21 5.92
CA ILE A 206 -4.97 -11.73 7.28
C ILE A 206 -6.06 -12.21 8.25
N PHE A 207 -7.33 -12.05 7.89
CA PHE A 207 -8.47 -12.46 8.71
C PHE A 207 -8.43 -13.95 9.07
N ALA A 208 -8.21 -14.82 8.09
CA ALA A 208 -8.15 -16.26 8.29
C ALA A 208 -7.00 -16.64 9.24
N ASN A 209 -5.82 -16.02 9.09
CA ASN A 209 -4.69 -16.28 9.97
C ASN A 209 -4.94 -15.80 11.41
N VAL A 210 -5.46 -14.58 11.59
CA VAL A 210 -5.74 -14.01 12.92
C VAL A 210 -6.85 -14.75 13.66
N THR A 211 -7.83 -15.30 12.95
CA THR A 211 -8.96 -16.04 13.54
C THR A 211 -8.68 -17.52 13.77
N GLY A 212 -7.48 -18.01 13.42
CA GLY A 212 -7.10 -19.42 13.58
C GLY A 212 -7.55 -20.33 12.44
N ASN A 213 -8.15 -19.78 11.38
CA ASN A 213 -8.63 -20.50 10.19
C ASN A 213 -7.57 -20.60 9.06
N GLY A 214 -6.32 -20.19 9.32
CA GLY A 214 -5.24 -20.12 8.32
C GLY A 214 -4.39 -21.38 8.14
N GLY A 215 -4.56 -22.41 8.99
CA GLY A 215 -3.89 -23.71 8.83
C GLY A 215 -2.37 -23.63 8.67
N VAL A 216 -1.85 -24.24 7.59
CA VAL A 216 -0.40 -24.28 7.28
C VAL A 216 0.16 -22.88 7.02
N ILE A 217 -0.59 -22.02 6.34
CA ILE A 217 -0.16 -20.66 6.01
C ILE A 217 0.07 -19.87 7.29
N ASN A 218 -0.79 -20.03 8.30
CA ASN A 218 -0.61 -19.38 9.59
C ASN A 218 0.70 -19.81 10.28
N ARG A 219 1.10 -21.08 10.15
CA ARG A 219 2.36 -21.59 10.71
C ARG A 219 3.56 -20.92 10.06
N ILE A 220 3.53 -20.74 8.74
CA ILE A 220 4.59 -20.06 8.00
C ILE A 220 4.63 -18.58 8.36
N LEU A 221 3.50 -17.87 8.34
CA LEU A 221 3.43 -16.43 8.61
C LEU A 221 3.72 -16.07 10.07
N SER A 222 3.43 -16.99 11.01
CA SER A 222 3.73 -16.79 12.44
C SER A 222 5.16 -17.20 12.82
N TRP A 223 6.01 -17.55 11.85
CA TRP A 223 7.36 -18.02 12.13
C TRP A 223 8.24 -16.91 12.74
N LYS A 224 8.99 -17.26 13.80
CA LYS A 224 9.83 -16.30 14.55
C LYS A 224 10.91 -15.62 13.69
N MET A 225 11.31 -16.25 12.58
CA MET A 225 12.26 -15.70 11.61
C MET A 225 11.78 -14.37 11.01
N TRP A 226 10.48 -14.14 10.92
CA TRP A 226 9.94 -12.88 10.40
C TRP A 226 10.11 -11.69 11.35
N LYS A 227 10.32 -11.92 12.65
CA LYS A 227 10.43 -10.84 13.64
C LYS A 227 11.59 -9.87 13.37
N PRO A 228 12.86 -10.30 13.20
CA PRO A 228 13.95 -9.39 12.87
C PRO A 228 13.70 -8.67 11.54
N LEU A 229 13.20 -9.38 10.52
CA LEU A 229 12.91 -8.79 9.21
C LEU A 229 11.82 -7.71 9.30
N ALA A 230 10.79 -7.92 10.10
CA ALA A 230 9.73 -6.95 10.35
C ALA A 230 10.21 -5.72 11.14
N LYS A 231 11.27 -5.85 11.95
CA LYS A 231 11.86 -4.71 12.68
C LYS A 231 12.66 -3.80 11.74
N ILE A 232 13.37 -4.37 10.77
CA ILE A 232 14.21 -3.62 9.82
C ILE A 232 13.45 -3.13 8.58
N SER A 233 12.24 -3.62 8.32
CA SER A 233 11.48 -3.31 7.11
C SER A 233 11.28 -1.81 6.88
N PHE A 234 11.06 -1.03 7.95
CA PHE A 234 10.94 0.42 7.86
C PHE A 234 12.27 1.10 7.50
N SER A 235 13.37 0.70 8.12
CA SER A 235 14.71 1.22 7.78
C SER A 235 15.11 0.86 6.35
N VAL A 236 14.78 -0.36 5.90
CA VAL A 236 14.98 -0.81 4.52
C VAL A 236 14.15 0.06 3.56
N TYR A 237 12.89 0.32 3.90
CA TYR A 237 12.01 1.18 3.11
C TYR A 237 12.57 2.61 2.92
N LEU A 238 13.29 3.18 3.89
CA LEU A 238 13.88 4.51 3.79
C LEU A 238 15.24 4.57 3.07
N ILE A 239 15.87 3.42 2.81
CA ILE A 239 17.23 3.38 2.24
C ILE A 239 17.23 2.75 0.84
N HIS A 240 16.26 1.89 0.53
CA HIS A 240 16.32 1.07 -0.67
C HIS A 240 16.39 1.88 -1.98
N SER A 241 15.69 3.02 -2.12
CA SER A 241 15.78 3.83 -3.35
C SER A 241 17.12 4.52 -3.48
N PHE A 242 17.78 4.88 -2.37
CA PHE A 242 19.16 5.38 -2.43
C PHE A 242 20.11 4.29 -2.96
N VAL A 243 19.97 3.06 -2.44
CA VAL A 243 20.74 1.90 -2.92
C VAL A 243 20.48 1.65 -4.41
N LEU A 244 19.20 1.63 -4.82
CA LEU A 244 18.81 1.45 -6.22
C LEU A 244 19.37 2.55 -7.12
N PHE A 245 19.28 3.81 -6.70
CA PHE A 245 19.78 4.96 -7.46
C PHE A 245 21.30 4.87 -7.65
N GLN A 246 22.06 4.52 -6.61
CA GLN A 246 23.51 4.31 -6.70
C GLN A 246 23.87 3.16 -7.65
N VAL A 247 23.16 2.03 -7.59
CA VAL A 247 23.40 0.88 -8.48
C VAL A 247 23.04 1.21 -9.93
N ILE A 248 22.05 2.07 -10.17
CA ILE A 248 21.68 2.49 -11.52
C ILE A 248 22.63 3.56 -12.06
N SER A 249 23.01 4.56 -11.25
CA SER A 249 23.86 5.69 -11.66
C SER A 249 25.30 5.30 -11.95
N THR A 250 25.80 4.24 -11.29
CA THR A 250 27.11 3.64 -11.56
C THR A 250 27.14 2.79 -12.84
N GLY A 251 25.97 2.50 -13.43
CA GLY A 251 25.84 1.74 -14.66
C GLY A 251 26.28 2.53 -15.89
N LEU A 252 27.48 2.24 -16.41
CA LEU A 252 28.00 2.88 -17.63
C LEU A 252 27.48 2.26 -18.94
N ARG A 253 26.67 1.20 -18.88
CA ARG A 253 26.16 0.47 -20.06
C ARG A 253 24.65 0.27 -20.00
N PRO A 254 23.96 0.27 -21.15
CA PRO A 254 22.56 -0.13 -21.23
C PRO A 254 22.35 -1.54 -20.69
N ILE A 255 21.25 -1.73 -19.99
CA ILE A 255 20.91 -3.01 -19.36
C ILE A 255 19.94 -3.74 -20.26
N PHE A 256 20.29 -4.96 -20.64
CA PHE A 256 19.39 -5.83 -21.38
C PHE A 256 18.29 -6.35 -20.44
N ILE A 257 17.04 -6.15 -20.84
CA ILE A 257 15.87 -6.69 -20.14
C ILE A 257 15.78 -8.18 -20.48
N GLN A 258 16.53 -8.99 -19.73
CA GLN A 258 16.46 -10.45 -19.76
C GLN A 258 16.09 -10.95 -18.37
N ASP A 259 15.23 -11.97 -18.31
CA ASP A 259 14.68 -12.48 -17.05
C ASP A 259 15.77 -12.82 -16.03
N THR A 260 16.83 -13.52 -16.46
CA THR A 260 17.95 -13.91 -15.61
C THR A 260 18.68 -12.70 -15.03
N ILE A 261 18.91 -11.67 -15.85
CA ILE A 261 19.58 -10.43 -15.41
C ILE A 261 18.69 -9.67 -14.43
N MET A 262 17.37 -9.61 -14.69
CA MET A 262 16.43 -8.93 -13.81
C MET A 262 16.29 -9.63 -12.46
N VAL A 263 16.26 -10.96 -12.42
CA VAL A 263 16.26 -11.74 -11.17
C VAL A 263 17.54 -11.52 -10.38
N TYR A 264 18.71 -11.59 -11.03
CA TYR A 264 19.99 -11.35 -10.37
C TYR A 264 20.05 -9.94 -9.75
N ARG A 265 19.65 -8.90 -10.51
CA ARG A 265 19.64 -7.53 -10.01
C ARG A 265 18.62 -7.33 -8.90
N PHE A 266 17.44 -7.93 -8.98
CA PHE A 266 16.46 -7.88 -7.90
C PHE A 266 17.02 -8.46 -6.61
N LEU A 267 17.61 -9.66 -6.66
CA LEU A 267 18.20 -10.31 -5.49
C LEU A 267 19.38 -9.51 -4.91
N GLY A 268 20.25 -8.97 -5.77
CA GLY A 268 21.37 -8.12 -5.35
C GLY A 268 20.90 -6.84 -4.66
N ASN A 269 19.95 -6.12 -5.27
CA ASN A 269 19.38 -4.91 -4.68
C ASN A 269 18.65 -5.20 -3.37
N LEU A 270 17.92 -6.31 -3.29
CA LEU A 270 17.25 -6.75 -2.06
C LEU A 270 18.28 -7.01 -0.95
N ALA A 271 19.34 -7.76 -1.23
CA ALA A 271 20.39 -8.07 -0.26
C ALA A 271 21.09 -6.79 0.24
N LEU A 272 21.50 -5.90 -0.68
CA LEU A 272 22.13 -4.63 -0.32
C LEU A 272 21.21 -3.75 0.53
N SER A 273 19.92 -3.67 0.17
CA SER A 273 18.93 -2.87 0.92
C SER A 273 18.69 -3.44 2.31
N LEU A 274 18.65 -4.77 2.45
CA LEU A 274 18.52 -5.45 3.75
C LEU A 274 19.73 -5.20 4.65
N ILE A 275 20.95 -5.27 4.10
CA ILE A 275 22.19 -4.97 4.83
C ILE A 275 22.21 -3.51 5.26
N ALA A 276 21.94 -2.58 4.35
CA ALA A 276 21.97 -1.15 4.65
C ALA A 276 20.87 -0.76 5.66
N GLY A 277 19.67 -1.33 5.53
CA GLY A 277 18.58 -1.13 6.49
C GLY A 277 18.87 -1.73 7.87
N TYR A 278 19.62 -2.83 7.96
CA TYR A 278 20.09 -3.39 9.23
C TYR A 278 21.14 -2.51 9.90
N LEU A 279 22.08 -1.94 9.13
CA LEU A 279 23.11 -1.04 9.66
C LEU A 279 22.54 0.28 10.20
N ASN A 280 21.35 0.67 9.77
CA ASN A 280 20.67 1.91 10.18
C ASN A 280 19.68 1.73 11.37
N ASN A 281 19.66 0.58 12.05
CA ASN A 281 18.65 0.24 13.07
C ASN A 281 19.30 -0.22 14.38
#